data_AF-A0A1J5MXI4-F1
#
_entry.id   AF-A0A1J5MXI4-F1
#
_cell.length_a   1.000
_cell.length_b   1.000
_cell.length_c   1.000
_cell.angle_alpha   90.00
_cell.angle_beta   90.00
_cell.angle_gamma   90.00
#
_symmetry.space_group_name_H-M   'P 1'
#
loop_
_entity.id
_entity.type
_entity.pdbx_description
1 polymer ?
#
loop_
_entity_poly.entity_id
_entity_poly.type
_entity_poly.pdbx_seq_one_letter_code
_entity_poly.pdbx_strand_id
1 'polypeptide(L)'
;MKTVNETTPLSESLFLKRNAFLSIAIGMSIISVIAAKYSKYAFNDMGGVAFSIGIMAGLCIVFLIVMLIKTMKVIPKAKGAWMYGNYQDEYFNHINHRAYKYAFNLTASVVAIFYLMELMITLPSWLVTQFSSLVLISLFLTYGISILVWLRQEHE
;
A
#
# COMPACT_ATOMS: atom_id res chain seq x y z
N MET A 1 -14.21 -23.84 -33.40
CA MET A 1 -13.52 -22.56 -33.10
C MET A 1 -12.94 -22.67 -31.69
N LYS A 2 -11.62 -22.54 -31.55
CA LYS A 2 -10.93 -22.65 -30.25
C LYS A 2 -11.19 -21.42 -29.40
N THR A 3 -11.64 -21.64 -28.16
CA THR A 3 -11.79 -20.69 -27.06
C THR A 3 -10.43 -20.08 -26.69
N VAL A 4 -10.07 -18.98 -27.33
CA VAL A 4 -8.93 -18.14 -26.93
C VAL A 4 -9.56 -16.80 -26.56
N ASN A 5 -9.74 -16.52 -25.26
CA ASN A 5 -9.88 -15.17 -24.65
C ASN A 5 -10.43 -15.19 -23.20
N GLU A 6 -10.59 -16.33 -22.53
CA GLU A 6 -11.01 -16.34 -21.11
C GLU A 6 -9.89 -15.91 -20.13
N THR A 7 -8.65 -15.72 -20.60
CA THR A 7 -7.48 -15.54 -19.73
C THR A 7 -7.15 -14.09 -19.36
N THR A 8 -7.74 -13.09 -20.01
CA THR A 8 -7.46 -11.66 -19.75
C THR A 8 -8.16 -11.12 -18.50
N PRO A 9 -9.50 -11.21 -18.32
CA PRO A 9 -10.17 -10.63 -17.15
C PRO A 9 -9.82 -11.33 -15.83
N LEU A 10 -9.65 -12.66 -15.85
CA LEU A 10 -9.24 -13.42 -14.66
C LEU A 10 -7.79 -13.09 -14.24
N SER A 11 -6.88 -12.88 -15.20
CA SER A 11 -5.50 -12.52 -14.87
C SER A 11 -5.38 -11.07 -14.41
N GLU A 12 -6.20 -10.17 -14.95
CA GLU A 12 -6.28 -8.76 -14.55
C GLU A 12 -6.88 -8.56 -13.16
N SER A 13 -7.99 -9.23 -12.84
CA SER A 13 -8.56 -9.22 -11.48
C SER A 13 -7.57 -9.77 -10.45
N LEU A 14 -6.92 -10.88 -10.76
CA LEU A 14 -5.92 -11.50 -9.89
C LEU A 14 -4.67 -10.63 -9.75
N PHE A 15 -4.29 -9.90 -10.80
CA PHE A 15 -3.23 -8.90 -10.74
C PHE A 15 -3.62 -7.71 -9.86
N LEU A 16 -4.79 -7.10 -10.08
CA LEU A 16 -5.31 -5.95 -9.33
C LEU A 16 -5.40 -6.27 -7.83
N LYS A 17 -5.94 -7.44 -7.49
CA LYS A 17 -6.02 -7.93 -6.10
C LYS A 17 -4.64 -8.12 -5.48
N ARG A 18 -3.68 -8.73 -6.20
CA ARG A 18 -2.30 -8.91 -5.69
C ARG A 18 -1.57 -7.58 -5.53
N ASN A 19 -1.78 -6.64 -6.45
CA ASN A 19 -1.20 -5.31 -6.36
C ASN A 19 -1.76 -4.53 -5.16
N ALA A 20 -3.06 -4.64 -4.89
CA ALA A 20 -3.68 -4.05 -3.70
C ALA A 20 -3.09 -4.63 -2.40
N PHE A 21 -2.93 -5.95 -2.33
CA PHE A 21 -2.28 -6.60 -1.18
C PHE A 21 -0.81 -6.23 -1.02
N LEU A 22 -0.07 -6.10 -2.13
CA LEU A 22 1.31 -5.64 -2.11
C LEU A 22 1.39 -4.20 -1.57
N SER A 23 0.50 -3.32 -2.03
CA SER A 23 0.38 -1.95 -1.52
C SER A 23 0.14 -1.92 -0.02
N ILE A 24 -0.82 -2.71 0.49
CA ILE A 24 -1.07 -2.81 1.94
C ILE A 24 0.17 -3.34 2.67
N ALA A 25 0.84 -4.36 2.12
CA ALA A 25 2.05 -4.91 2.72
C ALA A 25 3.17 -3.86 2.84
N ILE A 26 3.34 -2.99 1.83
CA ILE A 26 4.30 -1.87 1.87
C ILE A 26 3.91 -0.91 3.01
N GLY A 27 2.66 -0.45 3.05
CA GLY A 27 2.20 0.47 4.10
C GLY A 27 2.38 -0.11 5.51
N MET A 28 2.00 -1.37 5.71
CA MET A 28 2.18 -2.08 6.99
C MET A 28 3.64 -2.27 7.37
N SER A 29 4.52 -2.54 6.40
CA SER A 29 5.96 -2.67 6.68
C SER A 29 6.55 -1.36 7.21
N ILE A 30 6.18 -0.22 6.63
CA ILE A 30 6.63 1.11 7.09
C ILE A 30 6.11 1.40 8.50
N ILE A 31 4.81 1.15 8.76
CA ILE A 31 4.23 1.29 10.11
C ILE A 31 5.00 0.43 11.12
N SER A 32 5.29 -0.82 10.77
CA SER A 32 5.95 -1.74 11.69
C SER A 32 7.38 -1.33 12.04
N VAL A 33 8.13 -0.78 11.08
CA VAL A 33 9.48 -0.24 11.31
C VAL A 33 9.43 1.01 12.20
N ILE A 34 8.46 1.90 11.97
CA ILE A 34 8.22 3.07 12.83
C ILE A 34 7.88 2.61 14.25
N ALA A 35 6.92 1.70 14.40
CA ALA A 35 6.51 1.18 15.69
C ALA A 35 7.68 0.55 16.44
N ALA A 36 8.51 -0.26 15.76
CA ALA A 36 9.71 -0.84 16.36
C ALA A 36 10.72 0.24 16.81
N LYS A 37 10.93 1.29 16.02
CA LYS A 37 11.83 2.40 16.37
C LYS A 37 11.35 3.14 17.62
N TYR A 38 10.07 3.51 17.69
CA TYR A 38 9.52 4.27 18.82
C TYR A 38 9.25 3.42 20.07
N SER A 39 9.03 2.12 19.91
CA SER A 39 8.83 1.21 21.04
C SER A 39 10.01 1.20 22.02
N LYS A 40 11.24 1.35 21.52
CA LYS A 40 12.44 1.44 22.35
C LYS A 40 12.45 2.65 23.28
N TYR A 41 11.87 3.77 22.84
CA TYR A 41 11.80 4.99 23.65
C TYR A 41 10.64 4.96 24.64
N ALA A 42 9.52 4.35 24.26
CA ALA A 42 8.30 4.31 25.08
C ALA A 42 8.35 3.24 26.18
N PHE A 43 9.04 2.12 25.96
CA PHE A 43 8.98 0.94 26.83
C PHE A 43 10.35 0.54 27.38
N ASN A 44 11.20 1.51 27.75
CA ASN A 44 12.57 1.28 28.25
C ASN A 44 12.68 0.19 29.35
N ASP A 45 11.63 -0.05 30.14
CA ASP A 45 11.58 -1.07 31.20
C ASP A 45 10.82 -2.37 30.85
N MET A 46 10.11 -2.43 29.70
CA MET A 46 9.33 -3.59 29.28
C MET A 46 9.97 -4.25 28.04
N GLY A 47 11.16 -4.82 28.23
CA GLY A 47 11.93 -5.49 27.16
C GLY A 47 11.13 -6.49 26.33
N GLY A 48 10.13 -7.15 26.93
CA GLY A 48 9.21 -8.07 26.23
C GLY A 48 8.32 -7.40 25.17
N VAL A 49 7.84 -6.18 25.43
CA VAL A 49 6.94 -5.45 24.50
C VAL A 49 7.72 -4.98 23.28
N ALA A 50 8.87 -4.33 23.48
CA ALA A 50 9.73 -3.89 22.38
C ALA A 50 10.22 -5.09 21.53
N PHE A 51 10.53 -6.23 22.16
CA PHE A 51 10.88 -7.46 21.46
C PHE A 51 9.72 -8.01 20.61
N SER A 52 8.50 -8.04 21.14
CA SER A 52 7.32 -8.50 20.39
C SER A 52 7.00 -7.64 19.17
N ILE A 53 7.17 -6.31 19.28
CA ILE A 53 7.00 -5.36 18.16
C ILE A 53 8.09 -5.58 17.11
N GLY A 54 9.33 -5.86 17.52
CA GLY A 54 10.42 -6.23 16.62
C GLY A 54 10.13 -7.49 15.80
N ILE A 55 9.59 -8.54 16.43
CA ILE A 55 9.16 -9.76 15.73
C ILE A 55 8.05 -9.45 14.73
N MET A 56 7.04 -8.67 15.13
CA MET A 56 5.95 -8.26 14.25
C MET A 56 6.47 -7.53 13.01
N ALA A 57 7.42 -6.61 13.19
CA ALA A 57 8.05 -5.91 12.06
C ALA A 57 8.78 -6.86 11.11
N GLY A 58 9.50 -7.86 11.65
CA GLY A 58 10.10 -8.93 10.86
C GLY A 58 9.07 -9.71 10.03
N LEU A 59 7.94 -10.09 10.63
CA LEU A 59 6.86 -10.79 9.93
C LEU A 59 6.23 -9.94 8.83
N CYS A 60 6.04 -8.64 9.04
CA CYS A 60 5.55 -7.72 8.01
C CYS A 60 6.49 -7.65 6.80
N ILE A 61 7.81 -7.66 7.01
CA ILE A 61 8.80 -7.68 5.93
C ILE A 61 8.75 -9.01 5.16
N VAL A 62 8.64 -10.14 5.86
CA VAL A 62 8.49 -11.45 5.20
C VAL A 62 7.20 -11.48 4.37
N PHE A 63 6.09 -10.98 4.92
CA PHE A 63 4.82 -10.88 4.20
C PHE A 63 4.93 -10.00 2.94
N LEU A 64 5.63 -8.86 3.02
CA LEU A 64 5.92 -8.00 1.88
C LEU A 64 6.69 -8.75 0.79
N ILE A 65 7.76 -9.47 1.14
CA ILE A 65 8.57 -10.25 0.19
C ILE A 65 7.71 -11.32 -0.49
N VAL A 66 6.90 -12.06 0.28
CA VAL A 66 6.00 -13.08 -0.26
C VAL A 66 4.99 -12.47 -1.24
N MET A 67 4.40 -11.32 -0.90
CA MET A 67 3.45 -10.62 -1.78
C MET A 67 4.13 -10.08 -3.05
N LEU A 68 5.35 -9.58 -2.95
CA LEU A 68 6.13 -9.15 -4.10
C LEU A 68 6.37 -10.30 -5.06
N ILE A 69 6.85 -11.45 -4.57
CA ILE A 69 7.08 -12.66 -5.37
C ILE A 69 5.78 -13.13 -6.04
N LYS A 70 4.67 -13.14 -5.30
CA LYS A 70 3.36 -13.52 -5.85
C LYS A 70 2.90 -12.56 -6.95
N THR A 71 3.17 -11.27 -6.82
CA THR A 71 2.82 -10.26 -7.83
C THR A 71 3.67 -10.41 -9.08
N MET A 72 4.99 -10.57 -8.92
CA MET A 72 5.95 -10.77 -10.02
C MET A 72 5.58 -11.95 -10.93
N LYS A 73 5.01 -13.04 -10.37
CA LYS A 73 4.55 -14.20 -11.15
C LYS A 73 3.37 -13.92 -12.08
N VAL A 74 2.65 -12.81 -11.88
CA VAL A 74 1.41 -12.48 -12.62
C VAL A 74 1.65 -11.36 -13.64
N ILE A 75 2.64 -10.50 -13.40
CA ILE A 75 3.02 -9.41 -14.32
C ILE A 75 3.15 -9.86 -15.78
N PRO A 76 3.78 -11.01 -16.12
CA PRO A 76 3.90 -11.44 -17.52
C PRO A 76 2.55 -11.68 -18.20
N LYS A 77 1.49 -11.97 -17.43
CA LYS A 77 0.13 -12.23 -17.90
C LYS A 77 -0.74 -10.97 -17.97
N ALA A 78 -0.31 -9.88 -17.33
CA ALA A 78 -1.03 -8.61 -17.21
C ALA A 78 -0.13 -7.41 -17.59
N LYS A 79 0.68 -7.54 -18.67
CA LYS A 79 1.70 -6.55 -19.05
C LYS A 79 1.15 -5.13 -19.27
N GLY A 80 -0.06 -5.00 -19.84
CA GLY A 80 -0.72 -3.71 -20.07
C GLY A 80 -1.13 -3.00 -18.77
N ALA A 81 -1.69 -3.76 -17.83
CA ALA A 81 -2.08 -3.28 -16.51
C ALA A 81 -0.87 -2.89 -15.63
N TRP A 82 0.25 -3.61 -15.73
CA TRP A 82 1.46 -3.31 -14.95
C TRP A 82 2.14 -2.01 -15.37
N MET A 83 2.33 -1.77 -16.67
CA MET A 83 3.13 -0.62 -17.14
C MET A 83 2.37 0.71 -17.14
N TYR A 84 1.05 0.68 -17.36
CA TYR A 84 0.27 1.91 -17.58
C TYR A 84 -0.98 2.03 -16.69
N GLY A 85 -1.26 1.01 -15.87
CA GLY A 85 -2.56 0.91 -15.21
C GLY A 85 -3.72 0.72 -16.21
N ASN A 86 -3.42 0.40 -17.47
CA ASN A 86 -4.39 0.18 -18.53
C ASN A 86 -4.83 -1.29 -18.51
N TYR A 87 -5.87 -1.55 -17.73
CA TYR A 87 -6.62 -2.81 -17.79
C TYR A 87 -7.41 -2.86 -19.10
N GLN A 88 -7.51 -4.05 -19.70
CA GLN A 88 -8.39 -4.26 -20.85
C GLN A 88 -9.86 -4.19 -20.45
N ASP A 89 -10.16 -4.60 -19.22
CA ASP A 89 -11.49 -4.43 -18.64
C ASP A 89 -11.71 -2.99 -18.15
N GLU A 90 -12.77 -2.36 -18.67
CA GLU A 90 -13.17 -1.00 -18.28
C GLU A 90 -13.51 -0.91 -16.78
N TYR A 91 -14.06 -1.98 -16.20
CA TYR A 91 -14.38 -2.04 -14.78
C TYR A 91 -13.13 -2.01 -13.91
N PHE A 92 -12.11 -2.84 -14.20
CA PHE A 92 -10.85 -2.81 -13.44
C PHE A 92 -10.11 -1.49 -13.61
N ASN A 93 -10.20 -0.88 -14.79
CA ASN A 93 -9.65 0.46 -15.00
C ASN A 93 -10.39 1.52 -14.17
N HIS A 94 -11.72 1.45 -14.09
CA HIS A 94 -12.54 2.33 -13.27
C HIS A 94 -12.18 2.21 -11.77
N ILE A 95 -12.07 0.98 -11.25
CA ILE A 95 -11.68 0.73 -9.86
C ILE A 95 -10.29 1.27 -9.59
N ASN A 96 -9.32 0.95 -10.45
CA ASN A 96 -7.94 1.40 -10.29
C ASN A 96 -7.85 2.93 -10.28
N HIS A 97 -8.50 3.59 -11.23
CA HIS A 97 -8.53 5.05 -11.31
C HIS A 97 -9.19 5.70 -10.09
N ARG A 98 -10.29 5.10 -9.58
CA ARG A 98 -10.96 5.57 -8.37
C ARG A 98 -10.10 5.39 -7.12
N ALA A 99 -9.39 4.27 -7.00
CA ALA A 99 -8.44 4.03 -5.91
C ALA A 99 -7.29 5.04 -5.93
N TYR A 100 -6.76 5.38 -7.11
CA TYR A 100 -5.77 6.46 -7.26
C TYR A 100 -6.32 7.82 -6.83
N LYS A 101 -7.58 8.16 -7.16
CA LYS A 101 -8.21 9.41 -6.71
C LYS A 101 -8.30 9.49 -5.18
N TYR A 102 -8.73 8.43 -4.52
CA TYR A 102 -8.79 8.41 -3.05
C TYR A 102 -7.40 8.51 -2.41
N ALA A 103 -6.43 7.74 -2.93
CA ALA A 103 -5.06 7.78 -2.45
C ALA A 103 -4.43 9.18 -2.63
N PHE A 104 -4.64 9.81 -3.80
CA PHE A 104 -4.21 11.17 -4.09
C PHE A 104 -4.86 12.20 -3.15
N ASN A 105 -6.18 12.16 -2.98
CA ASN A 105 -6.87 13.12 -2.12
C ASN A 105 -6.40 13.02 -0.66
N LEU A 106 -6.23 11.80 -0.14
CA LEU A 106 -5.73 11.63 1.23
C LEU A 106 -4.28 12.10 1.36
N THR A 107 -3.40 11.69 0.44
CA THR A 107 -1.99 12.13 0.47
C THR A 107 -1.86 13.64 0.31
N ALA A 108 -2.61 14.26 -0.58
CA ALA A 108 -2.65 15.70 -0.74
C ALA A 108 -3.12 16.40 0.55
N SER A 109 -4.14 15.87 1.23
CA SER A 109 -4.59 16.41 2.51
C SER A 109 -3.53 16.32 3.60
N VAL A 110 -2.80 15.20 3.67
CA VAL A 110 -1.65 15.02 4.57
C VAL A 110 -0.57 16.07 4.27
N VAL A 111 -0.14 16.19 3.02
CA VAL A 111 0.88 17.17 2.61
C VAL A 111 0.44 18.60 2.93
N ALA A 112 -0.83 18.94 2.67
CA ALA A 112 -1.38 20.26 2.98
C ALA A 112 -1.35 20.57 4.48
N ILE A 113 -1.67 19.60 5.34
CA ILE A 113 -1.58 19.77 6.80
C ILE A 113 -0.15 20.10 7.23
N PHE A 114 0.84 19.34 6.75
CA PHE A 114 2.24 19.58 7.11
C PHE A 114 2.77 20.91 6.56
N TYR A 115 2.36 21.30 5.35
CA TYR A 115 2.68 22.61 4.79
C TYR A 115 2.10 23.75 5.64
N LEU A 116 0.83 23.64 6.06
CA LEU A 116 0.22 24.63 6.96
C LEU A 116 0.90 24.66 8.34
N MET A 117 1.37 23.52 8.85
CA MET A 117 2.14 23.47 10.10
C MET A 117 3.49 24.17 9.98
N GLU A 118 4.21 23.99 8.86
CA GLU A 118 5.49 24.66 8.60
C GLU A 118 5.35 26.18 8.57
N LEU A 119 4.24 26.70 8.03
CA LEU A 119 3.93 28.13 8.05
C LEU A 119 3.79 28.70 9.46
N MET A 120 3.42 27.88 10.45
CA MET A 120 3.19 28.30 11.83
C MET A 120 4.44 28.08 12.72
N ILE A 121 5.22 27.03 12.45
CA ILE A 121 6.36 26.61 13.28
C ILE A 121 7.46 26.07 12.39
N THR A 122 8.71 26.53 12.61
CA THR A 122 9.89 25.96 11.93
C THR A 122 10.05 24.48 12.28
N LEU A 123 9.85 23.61 11.29
CA LEU A 123 9.94 22.16 11.49
C LEU A 123 11.40 21.71 11.49
N PRO A 124 11.80 20.81 12.41
CA PRO A 124 13.16 20.30 12.45
C PRO A 124 13.43 19.28 11.33
N SER A 125 14.67 19.20 10.86
CA SER A 125 15.08 18.36 9.71
C SER A 125 14.84 16.86 9.90
N TRP A 126 14.86 16.36 11.14
CA TRP A 126 14.56 14.95 11.44
C TRP A 126 13.09 14.57 11.18
N LEU A 127 12.20 15.55 11.07
CA LEU A 127 10.79 15.34 10.75
C LEU A 127 10.59 14.91 9.29
N VAL A 128 11.54 15.21 8.40
CA VAL A 128 11.46 14.88 6.96
C VAL A 128 11.28 13.37 6.73
N THR A 129 12.02 12.52 7.46
CA THR A 129 11.89 11.06 7.34
C THR A 129 10.55 10.55 7.88
N GLN A 130 10.00 11.19 8.91
CA GLN A 130 8.69 10.83 9.48
C GLN A 130 7.56 11.27 8.56
N PHE A 131 7.68 12.47 8.01
CA PHE A 131 6.76 13.02 7.01
C PHE A 131 6.71 12.16 5.76
N SER A 132 7.87 11.84 5.17
CA SER A 132 7.92 10.98 3.97
C SER A 132 7.32 9.61 4.24
N SER A 133 7.56 9.04 5.42
CA SER A 133 6.96 7.77 5.81
C SER A 133 5.43 7.86 5.93
N LEU A 134 4.90 8.94 6.50
CA LEU A 134 3.45 9.15 6.64
C LEU A 134 2.76 9.38 5.29
N VAL A 135 3.41 10.11 4.37
CA VAL A 135 2.96 10.24 2.97
C VAL A 135 2.93 8.88 2.28
N LEU A 136 3.96 8.05 2.41
CA LEU A 136 3.99 6.71 1.80
C LEU A 136 2.93 5.79 2.42
N ILE A 137 2.75 5.81 3.75
CA ILE A 137 1.71 5.02 4.42
C ILE A 137 0.33 5.41 3.92
N SER A 138 0.02 6.72 3.88
CA SER A 138 -1.29 7.21 3.41
C SER A 138 -1.53 6.88 1.94
N LEU A 139 -0.50 6.93 1.09
CA LEU A 139 -0.61 6.52 -0.32
C LEU A 139 -0.93 5.01 -0.44
N PHE A 140 -0.08 4.16 0.13
CA PHE A 140 -0.12 2.73 -0.11
C PHE A 140 -1.27 2.03 0.61
N LEU A 141 -1.63 2.46 1.83
CA LEU A 141 -2.78 1.88 2.52
C LEU A 141 -4.09 2.30 1.84
N THR A 142 -4.25 3.57 1.50
CA THR A 142 -5.50 4.06 0.91
C THR A 142 -5.75 3.47 -0.46
N TYR A 143 -4.71 3.37 -1.30
CA TYR A 143 -4.81 2.70 -2.60
C TYR A 143 -5.25 1.24 -2.43
N GLY A 144 -4.52 0.47 -1.63
CA GLY A 144 -4.78 -0.95 -1.46
C GLY A 144 -6.12 -1.26 -0.80
N ILE A 145 -6.49 -0.53 0.27
CA ILE A 145 -7.78 -0.69 0.95
C ILE A 145 -8.93 -0.32 0.02
N SER A 146 -8.83 0.78 -0.73
CA SER A 146 -9.88 1.20 -1.66
C SER A 146 -10.16 0.10 -2.68
N ILE A 147 -9.14 -0.49 -3.30
CA ILE A 147 -9.31 -1.57 -4.27
C ILE A 147 -10.04 -2.77 -3.63
N LEU A 148 -9.62 -3.19 -2.43
CA LEU A 148 -10.23 -4.35 -1.77
C LEU A 148 -11.69 -4.11 -1.37
N VAL A 149 -12.05 -2.89 -0.95
CA VAL A 149 -13.44 -2.53 -0.63
C VAL A 149 -14.33 -2.61 -1.87
N TRP A 150 -13.88 -2.02 -2.99
CA TRP A 150 -14.64 -2.03 -4.24
C TRP A 150 -14.75 -3.44 -4.85
N LEU A 151 -13.67 -4.24 -4.80
CA LEU A 151 -13.72 -5.64 -5.24
C LEU A 151 -14.62 -6.53 -4.36
N ARG A 152 -14.85 -6.16 -3.08
CA ARG A 152 -15.73 -6.93 -2.19
C ARG A 152 -17.21 -6.68 -2.48
N GLN A 153 -17.58 -5.45 -2.84
CA GLN A 153 -18.97 -5.09 -3.14
C GLN A 153 -19.57 -5.82 -4.35
N GLU A 154 -18.76 -6.52 -5.13
CA GLU A 154 -19.18 -7.36 -6.26
C GLU A 154 -19.65 -8.77 -5.82
N HIS A 155 -19.25 -9.21 -4.62
CA HIS A 155 -19.60 -10.53 -4.09
C HIS A 155 -20.83 -10.52 -3.16
N GLU A 156 -21.43 -9.34 -2.93
CA GLU A 156 -22.66 -9.12 -2.17
C GLU A 156 -23.79 -8.74 -3.14
#